data_AF-A0A942RMP5-F1
#
_entry.id   AF-A0A942RMP5-F1
#
_cell.length_a   1.000
_cell.length_b   1.000
_cell.length_c   1.000
_cell.angle_alpha   90.00
_cell.angle_beta   90.00
_cell.angle_gamma   90.00
#
_symmetry.space_group_name_H-M   'P 1'
#
loop_
_entity.id
_entity.type
_entity.pdbx_description
1 polymer ?
#
loop_
_entity_poly.entity_id
_entity_poly.type
_entity_poly.pdbx_seq_one_letter_code
_entity_poly.pdbx_strand_id
1 'polypeptide(L)'
;QLYDVEKIEDRIENQATHFVGLIQSVLEKNFTTTGKEGILCAPYDAELFGHWWFEGPRFLKKVLQKLERETTLQLTTASEELDKRKPRDVIALPEGSWGEGNNHQVWLSDKTAWTWKLVYECERKFREILSLYFSPMEEHSESEGELLRNILEQAARELLILEASDWQFLISQKSAKDYAERRILEHTSSFQQLIAFAGKILRHLPLETQELSFLETCKLKDGLFEQIDLRWWMKM
;
A
#
# COMPACT_ATOMS: atom_id res chain seq x y z
N GLN A 1 31.88 6.69 19.38
CA GLN A 1 32.28 8.10 19.18
C GLN A 1 31.02 8.94 19.10
N LEU A 2 31.06 10.21 19.49
CA LEU A 2 29.92 11.12 19.33
C LEU A 2 29.75 11.51 17.86
N TYR A 3 28.52 11.85 17.48
CA TYR A 3 28.21 12.35 16.14
C TYR A 3 28.89 13.72 15.91
N ASP A 4 29.58 13.87 14.78
CA ASP A 4 30.40 15.03 14.44
C ASP A 4 29.83 15.73 13.20
N VAL A 5 29.05 16.79 13.45
CA VAL A 5 28.29 17.52 12.42
C VAL A 5 29.19 18.19 11.40
N GLU A 6 30.40 18.61 11.80
CA GLU A 6 31.30 19.39 10.94
C GLU A 6 31.80 18.55 9.76
N LYS A 7 31.96 17.24 9.95
CA LYS A 7 32.40 16.32 8.89
C LYS A 7 31.30 15.94 7.90
N ILE A 8 30.05 16.26 8.21
CA ILE A 8 28.89 15.76 7.47
C ILE A 8 28.76 16.45 6.12
N GLU A 9 28.92 17.77 6.07
CA GLU A 9 28.69 18.53 4.84
C GLU A 9 29.62 18.07 3.71
N ASP A 10 30.91 17.92 4.00
CA ASP A 10 31.90 17.39 3.04
C ASP A 10 31.56 15.96 2.59
N ARG A 11 31.05 15.12 3.50
CA ARG A 11 30.68 13.74 3.16
C ARG A 11 29.48 13.70 2.23
N ILE A 12 28.44 14.46 2.52
CA ILE A 12 27.25 14.53 1.66
C ILE A 12 27.63 15.12 0.30
N GLU A 13 28.46 16.16 0.25
CA GLU A 13 28.93 16.77 -0.99
C GLU A 13 29.67 15.75 -1.87
N ASN A 14 30.61 15.00 -1.28
CA ASN A 14 31.35 13.95 -1.99
C ASN A 14 30.43 12.82 -2.48
N GLN A 15 29.49 12.36 -1.64
CA GLN A 15 28.54 11.31 -2.00
C GLN A 15 27.60 11.76 -3.12
N ALA A 16 27.08 12.98 -3.05
CA ALA A 16 26.19 13.54 -4.07
C ALA A 16 26.93 13.67 -5.41
N THR A 17 28.16 14.17 -5.37
CA THR A 17 29.04 14.27 -6.56
C THR A 17 29.29 12.89 -7.18
N HIS A 18 29.63 11.90 -6.35
CA HIS A 18 29.82 10.52 -6.82
C HIS A 18 28.54 9.95 -7.46
N PHE A 19 27.39 10.15 -6.83
CA PHE A 19 26.12 9.61 -7.33
C PHE A 19 25.69 10.28 -8.65
N VAL A 20 25.85 11.60 -8.78
CA VAL A 20 25.61 12.31 -10.04
C VAL A 20 26.53 11.80 -11.16
N GLY A 21 27.82 11.65 -10.87
CA GLY A 21 28.79 11.09 -11.83
C GLY A 21 28.45 9.66 -12.26
N LEU A 22 27.94 8.84 -11.34
CA LEU A 22 27.45 7.49 -11.65
C LEU A 22 26.23 7.53 -12.59
N ILE A 23 25.25 8.39 -12.32
CA ILE A 23 24.06 8.56 -13.19
C ILE A 23 24.48 8.97 -14.60
N GLN A 24 25.36 9.96 -14.73
CA GLN A 24 25.90 10.40 -16.02
C GLN A 24 26.57 9.24 -16.75
N SER A 25 27.47 8.53 -16.07
CA SER A 25 28.20 7.39 -16.66
C SER A 25 27.26 6.30 -17.18
N VAL A 26 26.18 5.98 -16.45
CA VAL A 26 25.19 4.98 -16.86
C VAL A 26 24.43 5.43 -18.11
N LEU A 27 23.97 6.68 -18.15
CA LEU A 27 23.20 7.20 -19.28
C LEU A 27 24.07 7.43 -20.53
N GLU A 28 25.30 7.92 -20.37
CA GLU A 28 26.29 8.06 -21.45
C GLU A 28 26.64 6.70 -22.07
N LYS A 29 26.84 5.67 -21.22
CA LYS A 29 27.08 4.30 -21.69
C LYS A 29 25.89 3.76 -22.46
N ASN A 30 24.65 3.99 -21.98
CA ASN A 30 23.44 3.60 -22.69
C ASN A 30 23.37 4.28 -24.07
N PHE A 31 23.61 5.58 -24.13
CA PHE A 31 23.58 6.34 -25.38
C PHE A 31 24.66 5.86 -26.36
N THR A 32 25.90 5.67 -25.88
CA THR A 32 27.01 5.17 -26.71
C THR A 32 26.73 3.78 -27.27
N THR A 33 26.06 2.92 -26.51
CA THR A 33 25.77 1.53 -26.91
C THR A 33 24.57 1.42 -27.85
N THR A 34 23.53 2.24 -27.64
CA THR A 34 22.23 2.09 -28.31
C THR A 34 21.92 3.19 -29.32
N GLY A 35 22.64 4.31 -29.27
CA GLY A 35 22.34 5.54 -30.02
C GLY A 35 21.06 6.25 -29.55
N LYS A 36 20.46 5.84 -28.43
CA LYS A 36 19.17 6.35 -27.93
C LYS A 36 19.33 6.98 -26.55
N GLU A 37 18.62 8.07 -26.31
CA GLU A 37 18.46 8.64 -24.97
C GLU A 37 17.76 7.63 -24.05
N GLY A 38 18.32 7.49 -22.85
CA GLY A 38 17.81 6.61 -21.80
C GLY A 38 17.18 7.41 -20.66
N ILE A 39 16.34 6.73 -19.87
CA ILE A 39 15.84 7.22 -18.59
C ILE A 39 16.37 6.31 -17.49
N LEU A 40 16.78 6.90 -16.36
CA LEU A 40 17.16 6.18 -15.15
C LEU A 40 16.09 6.36 -14.08
N CYS A 41 15.51 5.26 -13.62
CA CYS A 41 14.61 5.22 -12.48
C CYS A 41 15.32 4.54 -11.31
N ALA A 42 15.40 5.21 -10.17
CA ALA A 42 16.00 4.70 -8.94
C ALA A 42 14.99 4.81 -7.79
N PRO A 43 14.12 3.78 -7.61
CA PRO A 43 13.14 3.78 -6.53
C PRO A 43 13.80 3.42 -5.20
N TYR A 44 13.34 4.07 -4.13
CA TYR A 44 13.78 3.85 -2.75
C TYR A 44 12.59 4.03 -1.81
N ASP A 45 12.59 3.34 -0.66
CA ASP A 45 11.66 3.63 0.42
C ASP A 45 11.88 5.06 0.93
N ALA A 46 10.80 5.82 1.10
CA ALA A 46 10.88 7.22 1.52
C ALA A 46 11.57 7.38 2.87
N GLU A 47 11.34 6.44 3.79
CA GLU A 47 11.94 6.44 5.13
C GLU A 47 13.46 6.26 5.11
N LEU A 48 14.04 5.78 4.00
CA LEU A 48 15.49 5.76 3.84
C LEU A 48 16.06 7.16 4.06
N PHE A 49 15.41 8.19 3.54
CA PHE A 49 15.90 9.56 3.59
C PHE A 49 15.31 10.31 4.78
N GLY A 50 16.05 10.33 5.89
CA GLY A 50 15.79 11.13 7.08
C GLY A 50 15.52 10.29 8.32
N HIS A 51 14.96 9.08 8.17
CA HIS A 51 14.76 8.15 9.26
C HIS A 51 15.94 7.16 9.38
N TRP A 52 16.15 6.31 8.36
CA TRP A 52 17.27 5.35 8.37
C TRP A 52 18.62 6.00 8.08
N TRP A 53 18.62 6.94 7.14
CA TRP A 53 19.77 7.78 6.84
C TRP A 53 19.41 9.25 7.10
N PHE A 54 19.84 9.76 8.24
CA PHE A 54 19.47 11.08 8.74
C PHE A 54 19.78 12.21 7.75
N GLU A 55 20.93 12.15 7.07
CA GLU A 55 21.34 13.16 6.10
C GLU A 55 20.71 13.00 4.72
N GLY A 56 19.95 11.93 4.49
CA GLY A 56 19.37 11.57 3.19
C GLY A 56 18.61 12.70 2.48
N PRO A 57 17.77 13.52 3.15
CA PRO A 57 17.10 14.65 2.49
C PRO A 57 18.08 15.74 2.01
N ARG A 58 19.16 15.99 2.76
CA ARG A 58 20.22 16.94 2.36
C ARG A 58 21.02 16.39 1.17
N PHE A 59 21.28 15.09 1.17
CA PHE A 59 21.87 14.39 0.02
C PHE A 59 21.00 14.53 -1.23
N LEU A 60 19.71 14.19 -1.15
CA LEU A 60 18.78 14.30 -2.29
C LEU A 60 18.72 15.72 -2.83
N LYS A 61 18.63 16.73 -1.95
CA LYS A 61 18.68 18.14 -2.35
C LYS A 61 19.93 18.46 -3.18
N LYS A 62 21.11 18.03 -2.71
CA LYS A 62 22.37 18.25 -3.44
C LYS A 62 22.40 17.51 -4.77
N VAL A 63 21.97 16.25 -4.81
CA VAL A 63 21.88 15.47 -6.06
C VAL A 63 21.02 16.20 -7.09
N LEU A 64 19.82 16.65 -6.72
CA LEU A 64 18.92 17.36 -7.63
C LEU A 64 19.52 18.69 -8.11
N GLN A 65 20.13 19.47 -7.21
CA GLN A 65 20.80 20.73 -7.57
C GLN A 65 22.00 20.51 -8.50
N LYS A 66 22.78 19.44 -8.28
CA LYS A 66 23.93 19.09 -9.13
C LYS A 66 23.49 18.61 -10.50
N LEU A 67 22.46 17.76 -10.57
CA LEU A 67 21.89 17.32 -11.84
C LEU A 67 21.44 18.51 -12.69
N GLU A 68 20.75 19.48 -12.08
CA GLU A 68 20.28 20.69 -12.78
C GLU A 68 21.42 21.63 -13.22
N ARG A 69 22.45 21.83 -12.39
CA ARG A 69 23.46 22.89 -12.61
C ARG A 69 24.77 22.42 -13.23
N GLU A 70 25.15 21.18 -12.99
CA GLU A 70 26.48 20.64 -13.32
C GLU A 70 26.42 19.63 -14.47
N THR A 71 25.22 19.27 -14.95
CA THR A 71 25.03 18.27 -16.00
C THR A 71 24.07 18.75 -17.09
N THR A 72 24.02 18.03 -18.22
CA THR A 72 23.01 18.22 -19.27
C THR A 72 21.80 17.29 -19.08
N LEU A 73 21.77 16.50 -18.01
CA LEU A 73 20.69 15.56 -17.72
C LEU A 73 19.42 16.31 -17.30
N GLN A 74 18.27 15.75 -17.68
CA GLN A 74 16.96 16.31 -17.35
C GLN A 74 16.30 15.51 -16.24
N LEU A 75 15.89 16.21 -15.19
CA LEU A 75 14.96 15.66 -14.20
C LEU A 75 13.54 15.69 -14.79
N THR A 76 12.78 14.64 -14.58
CA THR A 76 11.40 14.52 -15.07
C THR A 76 10.59 13.63 -14.15
N THR A 77 9.27 13.77 -14.23
CA THR A 77 8.34 12.82 -13.63
C THR A 77 8.06 11.66 -14.58
N ALA A 78 7.59 10.52 -14.04
CA ALA A 78 7.22 9.37 -14.86
C ALA A 78 6.15 9.73 -15.90
N SER A 79 5.17 10.56 -15.52
CA SER A 79 4.08 10.98 -16.40
C SER A 79 4.57 11.83 -17.58
N GLU A 80 5.42 12.82 -17.32
CA GLU A 80 6.00 13.67 -18.36
C GLU A 80 6.85 12.87 -19.35
N GLU A 81 7.66 11.93 -18.87
CA GLU A 81 8.45 11.09 -19.76
C GLU A 81 7.58 10.16 -20.62
N LEU A 82 6.51 9.60 -20.05
CA LEU A 82 5.56 8.78 -20.80
C LEU A 82 4.88 9.59 -21.92
N ASP A 83 4.48 10.82 -21.64
CA ASP A 83 3.86 11.73 -22.62
C ASP A 83 4.86 12.17 -23.71
N LYS A 84 6.12 12.39 -23.34
CA LYS A 84 7.21 12.76 -24.26
C LYS A 84 7.61 11.60 -25.16
N ARG A 85 7.90 10.43 -24.57
CA ARG A 85 8.53 9.28 -25.26
C ARG A 85 7.52 8.43 -26.02
N LYS A 86 6.27 8.36 -25.55
CA LYS A 86 5.17 7.57 -26.14
C LYS A 86 5.62 6.16 -26.52
N PRO A 87 6.01 5.33 -25.53
CA PRO A 87 6.61 4.01 -25.77
C PRO A 87 5.69 3.12 -26.63
N ARG A 88 6.30 2.37 -27.56
CA ARG A 88 5.60 1.47 -28.50
C ARG A 88 5.97 0.01 -28.33
N ASP A 89 7.08 -0.26 -27.66
CA ASP A 89 7.55 -1.60 -27.41
C ASP A 89 6.69 -2.25 -26.32
N VAL A 90 6.34 -3.51 -26.52
CA VAL A 90 5.54 -4.29 -25.58
C VAL A 90 6.39 -5.45 -25.08
N ILE A 91 6.35 -5.67 -23.77
CA ILE A 91 6.97 -6.82 -23.13
C ILE A 91 5.92 -7.55 -22.29
N ALA A 92 6.03 -8.88 -22.25
CA ALA A 92 5.30 -9.68 -21.27
C ALA A 92 6.17 -9.78 -20.01
N LEU A 93 5.67 -9.26 -18.89
CA LEU A 93 6.36 -9.36 -17.61
C LEU A 93 6.03 -10.71 -16.97
N PRO A 94 7.04 -11.53 -16.57
CA PRO A 94 6.80 -12.66 -15.70
C PRO A 94 6.34 -12.17 -14.32
N GLU A 95 5.75 -13.06 -13.54
CA GLU A 95 5.45 -12.75 -12.14
C GLU A 95 6.73 -12.44 -11.36
N GLY A 96 6.62 -11.52 -10.40
CA GLY A 96 7.73 -11.17 -9.53
C GLY A 96 7.40 -10.03 -8.59
N SER A 97 8.34 -9.76 -7.70
CA SER A 97 8.32 -8.61 -6.81
C SER A 97 9.72 -7.99 -6.72
N TRP A 98 9.83 -6.82 -6.10
CA TRP A 98 11.11 -6.24 -5.69
C TRP A 98 11.57 -6.70 -4.29
N GLY A 99 10.88 -7.69 -3.70
CA GLY A 99 11.23 -8.26 -2.41
C GLY A 99 12.36 -9.29 -2.51
N GLU A 100 12.74 -9.87 -1.36
CA GLU A 100 13.78 -10.89 -1.30
C GLU A 100 13.44 -12.09 -2.21
N GLY A 101 14.37 -12.44 -3.11
CA GLY A 101 14.19 -13.54 -4.06
C GLY A 101 13.39 -13.19 -5.32
N ASN A 102 12.99 -11.93 -5.51
CA ASN A 102 12.24 -11.41 -6.66
C ASN A 102 10.92 -12.15 -6.95
N ASN A 103 10.33 -12.77 -5.93
CA ASN A 103 9.11 -13.58 -6.04
C ASN A 103 8.15 -13.27 -4.87
N HIS A 104 7.15 -14.13 -4.64
CA HIS A 104 6.11 -13.90 -3.64
C HIS A 104 6.45 -14.44 -2.24
N GLN A 105 7.60 -15.07 -2.03
CA GLN A 105 7.89 -15.86 -0.82
C GLN A 105 7.85 -15.06 0.49
N VAL A 106 8.09 -13.74 0.41
CA VAL A 106 8.01 -12.85 1.57
C VAL A 106 6.57 -12.76 2.08
N TRP A 107 5.57 -12.81 1.20
CA TRP A 107 4.15 -12.71 1.57
C TRP A 107 3.43 -14.07 1.55
N LEU A 108 3.90 -15.02 0.74
CA LEU A 108 3.33 -16.35 0.56
C LEU A 108 4.37 -17.43 0.90
N SER A 109 4.33 -17.88 2.15
CA SER A 109 5.17 -18.98 2.67
C SER A 109 4.41 -19.78 3.73
N ASP A 110 4.98 -20.88 4.21
CA ASP A 110 4.39 -21.67 5.31
C ASP A 110 4.10 -20.83 6.56
N LYS A 111 4.86 -19.76 6.79
CA LYS A 111 4.68 -18.86 7.96
C LYS A 111 3.46 -17.96 7.83
N THR A 112 3.06 -17.62 6.61
CA THR A 112 2.01 -16.64 6.31
C THR A 112 0.78 -17.28 5.64
N ALA A 113 0.86 -18.54 5.22
CA ALA A 113 -0.23 -19.25 4.54
C ALA A 113 -1.55 -19.26 5.32
N TRP A 114 -1.50 -19.21 6.66
CA TRP A 114 -2.70 -19.14 7.49
C TRP A 114 -3.45 -17.81 7.38
N THR A 115 -2.76 -16.70 7.08
CA THR A 115 -3.38 -15.37 6.97
C THR A 115 -4.25 -15.29 5.72
N TRP A 116 -3.77 -15.86 4.60
CA TRP A 116 -4.49 -15.91 3.33
C TRP A 116 -5.82 -16.68 3.43
N LYS A 117 -5.90 -17.72 4.27
CA LYS A 117 -7.17 -18.42 4.52
C LYS A 117 -8.23 -17.48 5.11
N LEU A 118 -7.82 -16.61 6.03
CA LEU A 118 -8.71 -15.64 6.67
C LEU A 118 -9.11 -14.53 5.69
N VAL A 119 -8.14 -13.98 4.95
CA VAL A 119 -8.38 -12.94 3.92
C VAL A 119 -9.41 -13.45 2.92
N TYR A 120 -9.16 -14.61 2.28
CA TYR A 120 -10.05 -15.15 1.26
C TYR A 120 -11.44 -15.51 1.80
N GLU A 121 -11.54 -15.97 3.05
CA GLU A 121 -12.84 -16.22 3.66
C GLU A 121 -13.64 -14.91 3.85
N CYS A 122 -12.98 -13.84 4.29
CA CYS A 122 -13.60 -12.54 4.48
C CYS A 122 -14.00 -11.90 3.15
N GLU A 123 -13.13 -11.91 2.15
CA GLU A 123 -13.43 -11.46 0.78
C GLU A 123 -14.68 -12.16 0.22
N ARG A 124 -14.73 -13.51 0.30
CA ARG A 124 -15.86 -14.30 -0.18
C ARG A 124 -17.15 -13.91 0.55
N LYS A 125 -17.12 -13.88 1.88
CA LYS A 125 -18.29 -13.49 2.70
C LYS A 125 -18.76 -12.08 2.38
N PHE A 126 -17.83 -11.16 2.10
CA PHE A 126 -18.21 -9.80 1.77
C PHE A 126 -18.99 -9.73 0.47
N ARG A 127 -18.50 -10.41 -0.58
CA ARG A 127 -19.19 -10.48 -1.88
C ARG A 127 -20.57 -11.13 -1.75
N GLU A 128 -20.71 -12.17 -0.93
CA GLU A 128 -22.00 -12.82 -0.67
C GLU A 128 -23.00 -11.84 -0.06
N ILE A 129 -22.61 -11.09 0.97
CA ILE A 129 -23.49 -10.10 1.61
C ILE A 129 -23.80 -8.93 0.67
N LEU A 130 -22.81 -8.44 -0.08
CA LEU A 130 -23.02 -7.36 -1.04
C LEU A 130 -23.96 -7.77 -2.17
N SER A 131 -23.93 -9.03 -2.60
CA SER A 131 -24.86 -9.55 -3.61
C SER A 131 -26.32 -9.50 -3.12
N LEU A 132 -26.55 -9.72 -1.82
CA LEU A 132 -27.88 -9.60 -1.20
C LEU A 132 -28.26 -8.12 -1.05
N TYR A 133 -27.33 -7.29 -0.58
CA TYR A 133 -27.54 -5.85 -0.40
C TYR A 133 -27.91 -5.12 -1.71
N PHE A 134 -27.29 -5.49 -2.83
CA PHE A 134 -27.58 -4.90 -4.14
C PHE A 134 -28.70 -5.62 -4.91
N SER A 135 -29.20 -6.74 -4.41
CA SER A 135 -30.33 -7.44 -5.03
C SER A 135 -31.62 -6.64 -4.83
N PRO A 136 -32.57 -6.65 -5.78
CA PRO A 136 -33.90 -6.10 -5.55
C PRO A 136 -34.65 -6.95 -4.51
N MET A 137 -34.47 -6.63 -3.22
CA MET A 137 -35.13 -7.26 -2.07
C MET A 137 -36.22 -6.34 -1.50
N GLU A 138 -36.95 -6.85 -0.50
CA GLU A 138 -37.99 -6.11 0.25
C GLU A 138 -37.49 -4.73 0.71
N GLU A 139 -38.38 -3.73 0.68
CA GLU A 139 -38.03 -2.36 1.03
C GLU A 139 -37.65 -2.27 2.53
N HIS A 140 -36.36 -2.06 2.80
CA HIS A 140 -35.90 -1.59 4.10
C HIS A 140 -36.43 -0.17 4.35
N SER A 141 -36.74 0.14 5.62
CA SER A 141 -36.95 1.53 6.00
C SER A 141 -35.70 2.38 5.72
N GLU A 142 -35.87 3.68 5.52
CA GLU A 142 -34.74 4.60 5.27
C GLU A 142 -33.65 4.48 6.36
N SER A 143 -34.06 4.38 7.63
CA SER A 143 -33.15 4.20 8.76
C SER A 143 -32.41 2.85 8.76
N GLU A 144 -33.09 1.76 8.37
CA GLU A 144 -32.44 0.44 8.27
C GLU A 144 -31.45 0.40 7.11
N GLY A 145 -31.82 0.99 5.97
CA GLY A 145 -30.94 1.10 4.80
C GLY A 145 -29.69 1.91 5.10
N GLU A 146 -29.81 3.04 5.81
CA GLU A 146 -28.67 3.86 6.22
C GLU A 146 -27.77 3.11 7.22
N LEU A 147 -28.35 2.46 8.22
CA LEU A 147 -27.59 1.65 9.19
C LEU A 147 -26.86 0.49 8.50
N LEU A 148 -27.53 -0.23 7.60
CA LEU A 148 -26.93 -1.32 6.83
C LEU A 148 -25.75 -0.81 5.99
N ARG A 149 -25.94 0.31 5.29
CA ARG A 149 -24.87 0.95 4.52
C ARG A 149 -23.67 1.27 5.41
N ASN A 150 -23.89 1.90 6.56
CA ASN A 150 -22.84 2.26 7.51
C ASN A 150 -22.07 1.04 8.04
N ILE A 151 -22.76 -0.07 8.31
CA ILE A 151 -22.13 -1.33 8.74
C ILE A 151 -21.26 -1.91 7.62
N LEU A 152 -21.79 -1.96 6.39
CA LEU A 152 -21.07 -2.51 5.24
C LEU A 152 -19.86 -1.65 4.86
N GLU A 153 -19.98 -0.33 4.92
CA GLU A 153 -18.85 0.58 4.72
C GLU A 153 -17.76 0.37 5.77
N GLN A 154 -18.13 0.17 7.04
CA GLN A 154 -17.13 -0.16 8.07
C GLN A 154 -16.53 -1.55 7.85
N ALA A 155 -17.32 -2.55 7.46
CA ALA A 155 -16.80 -3.88 7.13
C ALA A 155 -15.80 -3.83 5.96
N ALA A 156 -16.06 -2.99 4.95
CA ALA A 156 -15.13 -2.76 3.85
C ALA A 156 -13.78 -2.21 4.34
N ARG A 157 -13.79 -1.29 5.31
CA ARG A 157 -12.56 -0.75 5.92
C ARG A 157 -11.80 -1.83 6.68
N GLU A 158 -12.48 -2.64 7.49
CA GLU A 158 -11.84 -3.77 8.19
C GLU A 158 -11.19 -4.75 7.21
N LEU A 159 -11.87 -5.03 6.08
CA LEU A 159 -11.33 -5.90 5.04
C LEU A 159 -10.09 -5.30 4.36
N LEU A 160 -10.14 -4.03 3.96
CA LEU A 160 -8.98 -3.34 3.36
C LEU A 160 -7.77 -3.31 4.31
N ILE A 161 -8.01 -3.08 5.60
CA ILE A 161 -6.93 -3.10 6.60
C ILE A 161 -6.39 -4.52 6.76
N LEU A 162 -7.25 -5.54 6.77
CA LEU A 162 -6.85 -6.96 6.83
C LEU A 162 -6.02 -7.38 5.62
N GLU A 163 -6.29 -6.83 4.43
CA GLU A 163 -5.58 -7.10 3.17
C GLU A 163 -4.21 -6.40 3.04
N ALA A 164 -3.82 -5.56 4.00
CA ALA A 164 -2.54 -4.87 3.96
C ALA A 164 -1.35 -5.85 3.97
N SER A 165 -0.48 -5.75 2.96
CA SER A 165 0.65 -6.67 2.77
C SER A 165 1.71 -6.58 3.88
N ASP A 166 1.72 -5.48 4.64
CA ASP A 166 2.59 -5.24 5.77
C ASP A 166 2.50 -6.36 6.81
N TRP A 167 1.32 -6.97 6.99
CA TRP A 167 1.17 -8.02 8.00
C TRP A 167 2.04 -9.24 7.71
N GLN A 168 1.98 -9.76 6.48
CA GLN A 168 2.79 -10.89 6.06
C GLN A 168 4.27 -10.50 6.01
N PHE A 169 4.59 -9.27 5.60
CA PHE A 169 5.96 -8.74 5.62
C PHE A 169 6.56 -8.74 7.02
N LEU A 170 5.85 -8.20 8.02
CA LEU A 170 6.28 -8.15 9.43
C LEU A 170 6.43 -9.55 10.05
N ILE A 171 5.56 -10.49 9.67
CA ILE A 171 5.67 -11.90 10.10
C ILE A 171 6.93 -12.54 9.51
N SER A 172 7.19 -12.34 8.21
CA SER A 172 8.32 -12.95 7.51
C SER A 172 9.67 -12.39 7.95
N GLN A 173 9.78 -11.06 8.10
CA GLN A 173 10.99 -10.36 8.54
C GLN A 173 11.20 -10.39 10.06
N LYS A 174 10.23 -10.90 10.82
CA LYS A 174 10.24 -11.00 12.30
C LYS A 174 10.49 -9.68 13.02
N SER A 175 10.25 -8.54 12.38
CA SER A 175 10.42 -7.22 12.99
C SER A 175 9.35 -6.92 14.03
N ALA A 176 8.10 -7.33 13.79
CA ALA A 176 6.96 -7.15 14.70
C ALA A 176 5.90 -8.25 14.54
N LYS A 177 6.34 -9.52 14.58
CA LYS A 177 5.47 -10.69 14.29
C LYS A 177 4.20 -10.70 15.14
N ASP A 178 4.31 -10.70 16.47
CA ASP A 178 3.16 -10.83 17.38
C ASP A 178 2.14 -9.70 17.18
N TYR A 179 2.64 -8.51 16.85
CA TYR A 179 1.80 -7.36 16.52
C TYR A 179 0.98 -7.61 15.25
N ALA A 180 1.63 -8.07 14.17
CA ALA A 180 0.96 -8.38 12.92
C ALA A 180 -0.06 -9.51 13.05
N GLU A 181 0.28 -10.60 13.76
CA GLU A 181 -0.65 -11.71 14.00
C GLU A 181 -1.89 -11.22 14.77
N ARG A 182 -1.70 -10.39 15.80
CA ARG A 182 -2.80 -9.78 16.53
C ARG A 182 -3.67 -8.90 15.63
N ARG A 183 -3.08 -8.04 14.79
CA ARG A 183 -3.83 -7.15 13.89
C ARG A 183 -4.68 -7.93 12.90
N ILE A 184 -4.15 -8.99 12.30
CA ILE A 184 -4.90 -9.87 11.40
C ILE A 184 -6.13 -10.46 12.12
N LEU A 185 -5.93 -11.00 13.32
CA LEU A 185 -7.03 -11.60 14.09
C LEU A 185 -8.06 -10.57 14.54
N GLU A 186 -7.62 -9.38 14.96
CA GLU A 186 -8.51 -8.27 15.34
C GLU A 186 -9.41 -7.84 14.16
N HIS A 187 -8.82 -7.52 13.00
CA HIS A 187 -9.61 -7.08 11.83
C HIS A 187 -10.48 -8.19 11.25
N THR A 188 -10.02 -9.45 11.30
CA THR A 188 -10.86 -10.61 10.95
C THR A 188 -12.08 -10.70 11.86
N SER A 189 -11.89 -10.57 13.18
CA SER A 189 -12.99 -10.64 14.15
C SER A 189 -13.97 -9.49 13.99
N SER A 190 -13.47 -8.25 13.84
CA SER A 190 -14.29 -7.07 13.62
C SER A 190 -15.12 -7.20 12.34
N PHE A 191 -14.47 -7.58 11.24
CA PHE A 191 -15.14 -7.84 9.97
C PHE A 191 -16.27 -8.85 10.12
N GLN A 192 -16.00 -10.01 10.73
CA GLN A 192 -17.00 -11.07 10.90
C GLN A 192 -18.20 -10.64 11.73
N GLN A 193 -17.99 -9.84 12.79
CA GLN A 193 -19.09 -9.29 13.59
C GLN A 193 -19.94 -8.29 12.79
N LEU A 194 -19.31 -7.38 12.05
CA LEU A 194 -20.02 -6.42 11.21
C LEU A 194 -20.83 -7.13 10.11
N ILE A 195 -20.29 -8.17 9.50
CA ILE A 195 -21.01 -9.02 8.55
C ILE A 195 -22.21 -9.72 9.21
N ALA A 196 -22.08 -10.20 10.44
CA ALA A 196 -23.19 -10.77 11.17
C ALA A 196 -24.30 -9.73 11.44
N PHE A 197 -23.93 -8.49 11.77
CA PHE A 197 -24.88 -7.39 11.98
C PHE A 197 -25.60 -7.03 10.67
N ALA A 198 -24.87 -6.92 9.56
CA ALA A 198 -25.47 -6.71 8.24
C ALA A 198 -26.48 -7.82 7.90
N GLY A 199 -26.12 -9.08 8.19
CA GLY A 199 -27.02 -10.22 8.00
C GLY A 199 -28.27 -10.21 8.91
N LYS A 200 -28.21 -9.59 10.09
CA LYS A 200 -29.40 -9.35 10.94
C LYS A 200 -30.31 -8.31 10.30
N ILE A 201 -29.77 -7.17 9.87
CA ILE A 201 -30.56 -6.10 9.23
C ILE A 201 -31.21 -6.58 7.93
N LEU A 202 -30.47 -7.32 7.09
CA LEU A 202 -31.01 -7.94 5.87
C LEU A 202 -32.18 -8.92 6.13
N ARG A 203 -32.32 -9.41 7.37
CA ARG A 203 -33.44 -10.28 7.81
C ARG A 203 -34.48 -9.52 8.66
N HIS A 204 -34.42 -8.19 8.68
CA HIS A 204 -35.25 -7.31 9.51
C HIS A 204 -35.19 -7.64 11.02
N LEU A 205 -34.02 -8.09 11.49
CA LEU A 205 -33.76 -8.30 12.91
C LEU A 205 -33.07 -7.06 13.50
N PRO A 206 -33.52 -6.55 14.65
CA PRO A 206 -32.89 -5.39 15.27
C PRO A 206 -31.49 -5.74 15.81
N LEU A 207 -30.64 -4.72 15.90
CA LEU A 207 -29.36 -4.81 16.60
C LEU A 207 -29.53 -4.44 18.07
N GLU A 208 -28.77 -5.10 18.93
CA GLU A 208 -28.67 -4.77 20.34
C GLU A 208 -27.81 -3.53 20.56
N THR A 209 -28.01 -2.84 21.69
CA THR A 209 -27.23 -1.63 22.05
C THR A 209 -25.72 -1.89 22.03
N GLN A 210 -25.28 -3.08 22.43
CA GLN A 210 -23.87 -3.46 22.42
C GLN A 210 -23.32 -3.59 20.98
N GLU A 211 -24.13 -4.05 20.03
CA GLU A 211 -23.75 -4.20 18.62
C GLU A 211 -23.60 -2.83 17.95
N LEU A 212 -24.51 -1.90 18.25
CA LEU A 212 -24.39 -0.50 17.82
C LEU A 212 -23.15 0.17 18.43
N SER A 213 -22.88 -0.05 19.73
CA SER A 213 -21.67 0.46 20.38
C SER A 213 -20.38 -0.14 19.78
N PHE A 214 -20.43 -1.40 19.33
CA PHE A 214 -19.31 -2.04 18.65
C PHE A 214 -19.03 -1.36 17.31
N LEU A 215 -20.06 -1.13 16.48
CA LEU A 215 -19.92 -0.40 15.21
C LEU A 215 -19.25 0.97 15.41
N GLU A 216 -19.69 1.75 16.40
CA GLU A 216 -19.12 3.06 16.68
C GLU A 216 -17.66 2.98 17.18
N THR A 217 -17.32 1.92 17.93
CA THR A 217 -15.92 1.67 18.34
C THR A 217 -15.03 1.38 17.14
N CYS A 218 -15.51 0.54 16.20
CA CYS A 218 -14.80 0.26 14.96
C CYS A 218 -14.61 1.53 14.13
N LYS A 219 -15.65 2.35 13.95
CA LYS A 219 -15.54 3.62 13.21
C LYS A 219 -14.53 4.58 13.84
N LEU A 220 -14.47 4.66 15.17
CA LEU A 220 -13.52 5.51 15.86
C LEU A 220 -12.07 5.02 15.71
N LYS A 221 -11.85 3.70 15.78
CA LYS A 221 -10.52 3.09 15.68
C LYS A 221 -10.01 3.03 14.24
N ASP A 222 -10.89 2.63 13.32
CA ASP A 222 -10.59 2.16 11.96
C ASP A 222 -11.44 2.92 10.90
N GLY A 223 -11.65 4.22 11.11
CA GLY A 223 -12.43 5.11 10.24
C GLY A 223 -11.68 5.66 9.01
N LEU A 224 -10.80 4.85 8.39
CA LEU A 224 -10.11 5.23 7.16
C LEU A 224 -11.07 5.30 5.97
N PHE A 225 -10.77 6.10 4.95
CA PHE A 225 -11.62 6.24 3.75
C PHE A 225 -13.06 6.66 4.10
N GLU A 226 -13.25 7.95 4.38
CA GLU A 226 -14.56 8.53 4.69
C GLU A 226 -15.61 8.17 3.62
N GLN A 227 -15.20 8.20 2.35
CA GLN A 227 -15.99 7.77 1.21
C GLN A 227 -15.45 6.44 0.69
N ILE A 228 -16.21 5.37 0.90
CA ILE A 228 -15.90 4.03 0.36
C ILE A 228 -17.05 3.55 -0.51
N ASP A 229 -16.75 3.11 -1.72
CA ASP A 229 -17.76 2.65 -2.67
C ASP A 229 -17.84 1.12 -2.63
N LEU A 230 -18.91 0.61 -2.02
CA LEU A 230 -19.18 -0.82 -1.91
C LEU A 230 -19.26 -1.56 -3.26
N ARG A 231 -19.47 -0.84 -4.38
CA ARG A 231 -19.52 -1.44 -5.72
C ARG A 231 -18.15 -1.92 -6.22
N TRP A 232 -17.04 -1.54 -5.57
CA TRP A 232 -15.71 -2.02 -5.95
C TRP A 232 -15.59 -3.54 -5.86
N TRP A 233 -16.20 -4.15 -4.84
CA TRP A 233 -16.19 -5.61 -4.63
C TRP A 233 -17.18 -6.38 -5.52
N MET A 234 -18.01 -5.69 -6.32
CA MET A 234 -18.92 -6.32 -7.28
C MET A 234 -18.30 -6.48 -8.69
N LYS A 235 -17.17 -5.82 -8.95
CA LYS A 235 -16.49 -5.84 -10.26
C LYS A 235 -15.32 -6.82 -10.35
N MET A 236 -15.04 -7.56 -9.27
CA MET A 236 -13.97 -8.56 -9.13
C MET A 236 -14.55 -9.96 -9.02
#